data_AF-W8ZI25-F1
#
_entry.id   AF-W8ZI25-F1
#
_cell.length_a   1.000
_cell.length_b   1.000
_cell.length_c   1.000
_cell.angle_alpha   90.00
_cell.angle_beta   90.00
_cell.angle_gamma   90.00
#
_symmetry.space_group_name_H-M   'P 1'
#
loop_
_entity.id
_entity.type
_entity.pdbx_description
1 polymer ?
#
loop_
_entity_poly.entity_id
_entity_poly.type
_entity_poly.pdbx_seq_one_letter_code
_entity_poly.pdbx_strand_id
1 'polypeptide(L)'
;MRNKQSRKGQTRANRSKKGAADMIDMKWMGDRVPNHGPRTRNGKQYAPLVIVNHISMGTMDSMDAWFRNPAAQVSSHFGIGRDGGIHQYVRLERAAWTQGLLSDAIPKAKAGIVRQMGMNPNLYCVSIEHEGYAGNGADGSITEEQFWRLCWLHKYIQLEVERIWGNRIVFSPETVLGHFQIDPIRKPFCPGPAFPWGRLYAELAIAERIPSLELYEERIAYQLSQASRYAAAFAIAGRVRDLAERLSDKTWGSAAEAKLLYLAPVMPEIAYGDGPVTAAGIASRILQLGQTAMGAGSWQEEAVRKLLLLEPIMKDKGVL
;
A
#
# COMPACT_ATOMS: atom_id res chain seq x y z
N MET A 1 36.91 -27.79 48.24
CA MET A 1 36.37 -28.91 47.42
C MET A 1 35.02 -29.33 48.03
N ARG A 2 33.93 -28.68 47.63
CA ARG A 2 32.79 -29.25 46.88
C ARG A 2 32.29 -30.61 47.41
N ASN A 3 31.16 -30.60 48.11
CA ASN A 3 30.13 -31.59 47.81
C ASN A 3 28.69 -31.08 48.04
N LYS A 4 27.83 -31.54 47.16
CA LYS A 4 26.47 -31.08 46.82
C LYS A 4 25.44 -31.37 47.91
N GLN A 5 24.46 -30.48 48.08
CA GLN A 5 23.08 -30.91 48.32
C GLN A 5 22.05 -29.91 47.77
N SER A 6 21.06 -30.50 47.12
CA SER A 6 20.00 -29.94 46.31
C SER A 6 18.92 -29.22 47.11
N ARG A 7 18.42 -28.07 46.63
CA ARG A 7 17.01 -27.68 46.82
C ARG A 7 16.42 -27.03 45.57
N LYS A 8 15.20 -27.47 45.33
CA LYS A 8 14.28 -27.25 44.21
C LYS A 8 14.09 -25.76 43.89
N GLY A 9 14.16 -25.44 42.60
CA GLY A 9 13.58 -24.24 42.01
C GLY A 9 12.82 -24.64 40.75
N GLN A 10 11.53 -24.93 40.91
CA GLN A 10 10.60 -24.92 39.77
C GLN A 10 10.36 -23.47 39.39
N THR A 11 10.81 -23.04 38.21
CA THR A 11 10.17 -21.94 37.49
C THR A 11 10.31 -22.14 35.99
N ARG A 12 9.20 -22.64 35.43
CA ARG A 12 8.62 -22.36 34.11
C ARG A 12 9.58 -22.15 32.95
N ALA A 13 9.63 -23.17 32.11
CA ALA A 13 9.92 -23.08 30.69
C ALA A 13 9.19 -21.88 30.07
N ASN A 14 9.97 -21.02 29.43
CA ASN A 14 9.53 -19.84 28.71
C ASN A 14 8.78 -20.31 27.46
N ARG A 15 7.47 -20.57 27.60
CA ARG A 15 6.57 -20.82 26.47
C ARG A 15 6.29 -19.49 25.78
N SER A 16 6.76 -19.40 24.53
CA SER A 16 6.29 -18.55 23.43
C SER A 16 5.17 -17.55 23.74
N LYS A 17 5.53 -16.27 23.88
CA LYS A 17 4.64 -15.17 23.53
C LYS A 17 4.64 -15.02 21.99
N LYS A 18 3.89 -15.87 21.30
CA LYS A 18 3.41 -15.59 19.94
C LYS A 18 1.92 -15.30 20.11
N GLY A 19 1.56 -14.01 20.12
CA GLY A 19 0.18 -13.59 20.40
C GLY A 19 -0.01 -12.11 20.75
N ALA A 20 0.95 -11.23 20.44
CA ALA A 20 0.67 -9.84 20.19
C ALA A 20 0.97 -9.63 18.71
N ALA A 21 0.04 -9.05 17.95
CA ALA A 21 0.37 -8.54 16.62
C ALA A 21 1.57 -7.60 16.82
N ASP A 22 2.70 -7.86 16.15
CA ASP A 22 3.82 -6.93 16.17
C ASP A 22 3.28 -5.61 15.64
N MET A 23 3.15 -4.61 16.51
CA MET A 23 2.72 -3.26 16.15
C MET A 23 3.57 -2.78 14.98
N ILE A 24 2.94 -2.06 14.06
CA ILE A 24 3.65 -1.46 12.92
C ILE A 24 4.64 -0.44 13.48
N ASP A 25 5.93 -0.79 13.46
CA ASP A 25 6.98 0.07 14.00
C ASP A 25 7.33 1.18 13.00
N MET A 26 7.52 2.38 13.54
CA MET A 26 7.87 3.57 12.79
C MET A 26 9.11 4.21 13.40
N LYS A 27 10.20 4.21 12.64
CA LYS A 27 11.49 4.68 13.12
C LYS A 27 11.57 6.20 13.04
N TRP A 28 11.81 6.87 14.17
CA TRP A 28 12.10 8.30 14.19
C TRP A 28 13.50 8.60 13.66
N MET A 29 13.59 9.50 12.67
CA MET A 29 14.84 9.92 12.02
C MET A 29 15.08 11.43 12.12
N GLY A 30 14.12 12.18 12.67
CA GLY A 30 14.07 13.64 12.55
C GLY A 30 15.12 14.42 13.34
N ASP A 31 15.83 13.80 14.29
CA ASP A 31 16.92 14.45 15.03
C ASP A 31 18.05 14.96 14.11
N ARG A 32 18.12 14.40 12.89
CA ARG A 32 19.14 14.73 11.89
C ARG A 32 18.55 15.37 10.63
N VAL A 33 17.29 15.79 10.61
CA VAL A 33 16.62 16.36 9.42
C VAL A 33 16.38 17.86 9.62
N PRO A 34 17.25 18.74 9.07
CA PRO A 34 17.22 20.17 9.38
C PRO A 34 16.17 20.96 8.59
N ASN A 35 15.78 20.47 7.41
CA ASN A 35 15.03 21.21 6.40
C ASN A 35 13.52 21.19 6.69
N HIS A 36 13.05 21.97 7.66
CA HIS A 36 11.63 22.10 7.96
C HIS A 36 11.31 23.45 8.59
N GLY A 37 10.05 23.89 8.47
CA GLY A 37 9.60 25.18 9.02
C GLY A 37 8.39 25.05 9.93
N PRO A 38 7.99 26.15 10.60
CA PRO A 38 6.67 26.21 11.22
C PRO A 38 5.57 26.16 10.14
N ARG A 39 4.42 25.56 10.47
CA ARG A 39 3.20 25.62 9.61
C ARG A 39 2.47 26.94 9.77
N THR A 40 3.17 28.06 9.65
CA THR A 40 2.60 29.39 9.93
C THR A 40 2.77 30.35 8.77
N ARG A 41 1.74 31.15 8.51
CA ARG A 41 1.79 32.31 7.59
C ARG A 41 1.02 33.46 8.22
N ASN A 42 1.63 34.64 8.26
CA ASN A 42 1.05 35.86 8.86
C ASN A 42 0.52 35.64 10.29
N GLY A 43 1.31 34.94 11.13
CA GLY A 43 0.94 34.64 12.52
C GLY A 43 -0.15 33.57 12.70
N LYS A 44 -0.78 33.11 11.62
CA LYS A 44 -1.77 32.02 11.66
C LYS A 44 -1.11 30.67 11.44
N GLN A 45 -1.44 29.70 12.28
CA GLN A 45 -1.05 28.30 12.13
C GLN A 45 -2.04 27.55 11.22
N TYR A 46 -1.54 26.60 10.42
CA TYR A 46 -2.35 25.84 9.46
C TYR A 46 -2.31 24.34 9.79
N ALA A 47 -3.49 23.77 9.98
CA ALA A 47 -3.65 22.33 10.09
C ALA A 47 -3.37 21.66 8.73
N PRO A 48 -2.82 20.43 8.73
CA PRO A 48 -2.76 19.64 7.52
C PRO A 48 -4.16 19.30 6.98
N LEU A 49 -4.32 19.41 5.66
CA LEU A 49 -5.55 19.17 4.92
C LEU A 49 -5.40 18.08 3.85
N VAL A 50 -4.16 17.80 3.45
CA VAL A 50 -3.84 16.96 2.29
C VAL A 50 -2.69 16.03 2.62
N ILE A 51 -2.76 14.78 2.15
CA ILE A 51 -1.64 13.84 2.13
C ILE A 51 -1.14 13.76 0.68
N VAL A 52 0.16 13.92 0.47
CA VAL A 52 0.80 13.89 -0.85
C VAL A 52 1.77 12.73 -0.94
N ASN A 53 1.58 11.89 -1.96
CA ASN A 53 2.39 10.71 -2.24
C ASN A 53 3.45 11.04 -3.28
N HIS A 54 4.68 10.62 -2.98
CA HIS A 54 5.88 10.85 -3.77
C HIS A 54 6.65 9.54 -4.00
N ILE A 55 7.51 9.51 -5.01
CA ILE A 55 8.51 8.45 -5.23
C ILE A 55 9.90 9.09 -5.13
N SER A 56 10.79 8.49 -4.34
CA SER A 56 12.08 9.09 -3.98
C SER A 56 13.15 8.96 -5.07
N MET A 57 12.96 8.08 -6.05
CA MET A 57 13.96 7.74 -7.08
C MET A 57 15.32 7.30 -6.47
N GLY A 58 15.29 6.63 -5.33
CA GLY A 58 16.46 6.09 -4.63
C GLY A 58 16.08 5.09 -3.56
N THR A 59 17.08 4.50 -2.92
CA THR A 59 16.86 3.59 -1.78
C THR A 59 16.45 4.34 -0.51
N MET A 60 15.95 3.62 0.49
CA MET A 60 15.63 4.19 1.81
C MET A 60 16.87 4.84 2.45
N ASP A 61 18.03 4.18 2.37
CA ASP A 61 19.30 4.73 2.88
C ASP A 61 19.74 6.00 2.13
N SER A 62 19.51 6.04 0.81
CA SER A 62 19.79 7.22 0.00
C SER A 62 18.86 8.39 0.37
N MET A 63 17.57 8.10 0.56
CA MET A 63 16.56 9.06 1.02
C MET A 63 16.93 9.64 2.39
N ASP A 64 17.27 8.76 3.33
CA ASP A 64 17.79 9.09 4.66
C ASP A 64 18.98 10.04 4.61
N ALA A 65 20.00 9.71 3.80
CA ALA A 65 21.19 10.53 3.65
C ALA A 65 20.86 11.89 3.03
N TRP A 66 19.97 11.93 2.05
CA TRP A 66 19.56 13.15 1.37
C TRP A 66 18.84 14.11 2.30
N PHE A 67 17.89 13.62 3.11
CA PHE A 67 17.16 14.45 4.07
C PHE A 67 18.00 14.94 5.26
N ARG A 68 19.13 14.29 5.55
CA ARG A 68 20.11 14.79 6.53
C ARG A 68 20.98 15.92 6.00
N ASN A 69 21.05 16.10 4.69
CA ASN A 69 21.89 17.12 4.08
C ASN A 69 21.20 18.51 4.15
N PRO A 70 21.72 19.47 4.94
CA PRO A 70 21.15 20.82 4.99
C PRO A 70 21.24 21.54 3.64
N ALA A 71 22.24 21.24 2.80
CA ALA A 71 22.37 21.86 1.49
C ALA A 71 21.32 21.36 0.49
N ALA A 72 20.67 20.22 0.75
CA ALA A 72 19.64 19.70 -0.14
C ALA A 72 18.36 20.54 -0.14
N GLN A 73 18.10 21.30 0.94
CA GLN A 73 16.92 22.16 1.10
C GLN A 73 15.59 21.44 0.84
N VAL A 74 15.53 20.14 1.14
CA VAL A 74 14.34 19.30 1.00
C VAL A 74 14.17 18.36 2.19
N SER A 75 12.93 17.94 2.43
CA SER A 75 12.54 16.91 3.39
C SER A 75 11.15 16.34 3.06
N SER A 76 10.77 15.25 3.72
CA SER A 76 9.41 14.70 3.73
C SER A 76 8.95 14.49 5.17
N HIS A 77 7.67 14.23 5.42
CA HIS A 77 7.22 13.80 6.76
C HIS A 77 7.58 12.35 7.01
N PHE A 78 7.38 11.50 6.00
CA PHE A 78 7.61 10.06 6.09
C PHE A 78 8.29 9.51 4.83
N GLY A 79 8.97 8.38 5.01
CA GLY A 79 9.47 7.51 3.96
C GLY A 79 9.05 6.07 4.21
N ILE A 80 8.74 5.33 3.14
CA ILE A 80 8.37 3.91 3.20
C ILE A 80 9.30 3.11 2.29
N GLY A 81 10.03 2.16 2.88
CA GLY A 81 10.88 1.21 2.18
C GLY A 81 10.06 0.18 1.41
N ARG A 82 10.68 -0.48 0.43
CA ARG A 82 10.07 -1.57 -0.32
C ARG A 82 9.78 -2.80 0.52
N ASP A 83 10.48 -2.97 1.63
CA ASP A 83 10.22 -3.99 2.66
C ASP A 83 9.08 -3.60 3.63
N GLY A 84 8.54 -2.39 3.48
CA GLY A 84 7.51 -1.84 4.36
C GLY A 84 8.04 -1.19 5.64
N GLY A 85 9.35 -0.99 5.79
CA GLY A 85 9.90 -0.17 6.86
C GLY A 85 9.43 1.27 6.75
N ILE A 86 9.03 1.90 7.86
CA ILE A 86 8.59 3.31 7.89
C ILE A 86 9.61 4.15 8.66
N HIS A 87 10.07 5.23 8.03
CA HIS A 87 10.87 6.28 8.66
C HIS A 87 10.05 7.56 8.79
N GLN A 88 10.04 8.19 9.96
CA GLN A 88 9.48 9.53 10.16
C GLN A 88 10.61 10.56 10.28
N TYR A 89 10.57 11.58 9.44
CA TYR A 89 11.61 12.62 9.34
C TYR A 89 11.17 13.96 9.92
N VAL A 90 9.91 14.35 9.72
CA VAL A 90 9.39 15.64 10.17
C VAL A 90 8.08 15.41 10.92
N ARG A 91 7.95 16.01 12.11
CA ARG A 91 6.70 15.95 12.90
C ARG A 91 5.54 16.61 12.15
N LEU A 92 4.31 16.13 12.37
CA LEU A 92 3.12 16.63 11.68
C LEU A 92 2.84 18.11 11.96
N GLU A 93 3.29 18.64 13.09
CA GLU A 93 3.18 20.03 13.50
C GLU A 93 4.09 20.98 12.70
N ARG A 94 5.07 20.43 11.98
CA ARG A 94 6.04 21.16 11.16
C ARG A 94 5.79 20.97 9.67
N ALA A 95 6.14 21.99 8.89
CA ALA A 95 6.11 21.97 7.44
C ALA A 95 7.40 21.34 6.92
N ALA A 96 7.32 20.12 6.38
CA ALA A 96 8.40 19.56 5.57
C ALA A 96 8.54 20.35 4.26
N TRP A 97 9.74 20.40 3.71
CA TRP A 97 10.05 21.14 2.49
C TRP A 97 10.02 20.21 1.28
N THR A 98 8.84 19.67 0.95
CA THR A 98 8.70 18.61 -0.06
C THR A 98 8.14 19.11 -1.39
N GLN A 99 7.10 19.95 -1.34
CA GLN A 99 6.30 20.24 -2.51
C GLN A 99 7.04 21.17 -3.49
N GLY A 100 7.82 22.11 -2.94
CA GLY A 100 8.66 23.04 -3.68
C GLY A 100 7.93 24.01 -4.60
N LEU A 101 6.58 24.03 -4.60
CA LEU A 101 5.73 24.80 -5.50
C LEU A 101 5.88 26.32 -5.26
N LEU A 102 6.20 27.06 -6.32
CA LEU A 102 6.35 28.51 -6.29
C LEU A 102 4.98 29.21 -6.41
N SER A 103 4.88 30.44 -5.91
CA SER A 103 3.61 31.17 -5.82
C SER A 103 2.94 31.42 -7.17
N ASP A 104 3.72 31.69 -8.21
CA ASP A 104 3.27 31.92 -9.59
C ASP A 104 2.81 30.62 -10.29
N ALA A 105 3.24 29.45 -9.79
CA ALA A 105 2.83 28.14 -10.27
C ALA A 105 1.54 27.63 -9.61
N ILE A 106 1.13 28.19 -8.46
CA ILE A 106 -0.09 27.76 -7.73
C ILE A 106 -1.34 27.73 -8.62
N PRO A 107 -1.65 28.76 -9.44
CA PRO A 107 -2.83 28.73 -10.30
C PRO A 107 -2.83 27.59 -11.35
N LYS A 108 -1.65 27.02 -11.66
CA LYS A 108 -1.47 25.96 -12.64
C LYS A 108 -1.58 24.55 -12.04
N ALA A 109 -1.70 24.42 -10.72
CA ALA A 109 -1.87 23.13 -10.06
C ALA A 109 -3.14 22.42 -10.55
N LYS A 110 -3.08 21.08 -10.71
CA LYS A 110 -4.27 20.29 -11.08
C LYS A 110 -5.23 20.17 -9.90
N ALA A 111 -4.70 20.03 -8.69
CA ALA A 111 -5.47 19.91 -7.46
C ALA A 111 -6.28 21.19 -7.19
N GLY A 112 -7.59 21.05 -6.99
CA GLY A 112 -8.49 22.16 -6.67
C GLY A 112 -8.10 22.85 -5.36
N ILE A 113 -7.82 22.07 -4.32
CA ILE A 113 -7.42 22.59 -2.99
C ILE A 113 -6.17 23.45 -3.05
N VAL A 114 -5.18 23.13 -3.89
CA VAL A 114 -3.95 23.92 -4.03
C VAL A 114 -4.26 25.30 -4.59
N ARG A 115 -5.09 25.35 -5.65
CA ARG A 115 -5.54 26.60 -6.25
C ARG A 115 -6.39 27.43 -5.28
N GLN A 116 -7.29 26.79 -4.53
CA GLN A 116 -8.16 27.45 -3.55
C GLN A 116 -7.38 28.03 -2.37
N MET A 117 -6.41 27.29 -1.83
CA MET A 117 -5.59 27.76 -0.70
C MET A 117 -4.68 28.93 -1.08
N GLY A 118 -4.28 29.04 -2.36
CA GLY A 118 -3.55 30.20 -2.88
C GLY A 118 -2.23 30.48 -2.15
N MET A 119 -1.63 29.44 -1.56
CA MET A 119 -0.44 29.57 -0.70
C MET A 119 0.46 28.35 -0.75
N ASN A 120 1.65 28.47 -0.16
CA ASN A 120 2.65 27.40 -0.13
C ASN A 120 2.04 26.08 0.40
N PRO A 121 1.99 25.01 -0.43
CA PRO A 121 1.41 23.73 -0.04
C PRO A 121 2.14 23.01 1.09
N ASN A 122 3.43 23.30 1.33
CA ASN A 122 4.15 22.74 2.48
C ASN A 122 3.48 23.08 3.82
N LEU A 123 2.69 24.15 3.89
CA LEU A 123 2.01 24.55 5.13
C LEU A 123 0.82 23.67 5.50
N TYR A 124 0.14 23.05 4.53
CA TYR A 124 -1.07 22.24 4.73
C TYR A 124 -0.99 20.82 4.16
N CYS A 125 0.12 20.43 3.54
CA CYS A 125 0.36 19.05 3.10
C CYS A 125 1.16 18.25 4.14
N VAL A 126 0.89 16.94 4.20
CA VAL A 126 1.76 15.90 4.78
C VAL A 126 2.30 15.06 3.64
N SER A 127 3.60 14.81 3.60
CA SER A 127 4.24 14.13 2.48
C SER A 127 4.68 12.71 2.86
N ILE A 128 4.48 11.75 1.97
CA ILE A 128 4.94 10.37 2.08
C ILE A 128 5.80 10.05 0.85
N GLU A 129 7.07 9.70 1.08
CA GLU A 129 8.00 9.25 0.05
C GLU A 129 8.02 7.73 -0.01
N HIS A 130 7.92 7.16 -1.21
CA HIS A 130 8.03 5.73 -1.45
C HIS A 130 9.41 5.43 -2.02
N GLU A 131 10.11 4.47 -1.43
CA GLU A 131 11.34 3.94 -2.01
C GLU A 131 11.05 3.32 -3.39
N GLY A 132 11.79 3.77 -4.40
CA GLY A 132 11.81 3.18 -5.72
C GLY A 132 13.04 3.63 -6.49
N TYR A 133 13.66 2.70 -7.23
CA TYR A 133 14.88 2.94 -8.00
C TYR A 133 14.85 2.13 -9.30
N ALA A 134 15.89 2.26 -10.14
CA ALA A 134 15.91 1.63 -11.46
C ALA A 134 15.60 0.12 -11.38
N GLY A 135 14.61 -0.32 -12.17
CA GLY A 135 14.11 -1.70 -12.18
C GLY A 135 13.28 -2.11 -10.96
N ASN A 136 13.08 -1.24 -9.97
CA ASN A 136 12.46 -1.55 -8.69
C ASN A 136 11.60 -0.38 -8.19
N GLY A 137 10.43 -0.15 -8.81
CA GLY A 137 9.46 0.85 -8.34
C GLY A 137 9.68 2.29 -8.79
N ALA A 138 10.72 2.59 -9.58
CA ALA A 138 10.91 3.92 -10.17
C ALA A 138 9.76 4.39 -11.08
N ASP A 139 8.98 3.45 -11.63
CA ASP A 139 7.76 3.73 -12.39
C ASP A 139 6.53 3.99 -11.50
N GLY A 140 6.70 3.94 -10.18
CA GLY A 140 5.64 4.08 -9.18
C GLY A 140 5.05 2.75 -8.70
N SER A 141 5.50 1.61 -9.22
CA SER A 141 5.07 0.31 -8.71
C SER A 141 5.60 0.06 -7.29
N ILE A 142 4.72 -0.31 -6.37
CA ILE A 142 5.05 -0.54 -4.97
C ILE A 142 4.82 -2.01 -4.59
N THR A 143 5.58 -2.54 -3.63
CA THR A 143 5.36 -3.90 -3.10
C THR A 143 4.04 -4.00 -2.33
N GLU A 144 3.62 -5.24 -2.03
CA GLU A 144 2.52 -5.48 -1.10
C GLU A 144 2.82 -4.90 0.29
N GLU A 145 4.03 -5.11 0.79
CA GLU A 145 4.48 -4.60 2.09
C GLU A 145 4.41 -3.07 2.11
N GLN A 146 4.95 -2.41 1.09
CA GLN A 146 4.95 -0.96 0.95
C GLN A 146 3.51 -0.41 0.78
N PHE A 147 2.64 -1.09 0.03
CA PHE A 147 1.23 -0.71 -0.14
C PHE A 147 0.45 -0.75 1.18
N TRP A 148 0.60 -1.82 1.97
CA TRP A 148 -0.15 -1.92 3.24
C TRP A 148 0.36 -0.94 4.29
N ARG A 149 1.66 -0.64 4.28
CA ARG A 149 2.26 0.39 5.14
C ARG A 149 1.85 1.79 4.72
N LEU A 150 1.71 2.03 3.42
CA LEU A 150 1.13 3.26 2.89
C LEU A 150 -0.30 3.48 3.40
N CYS A 151 -1.14 2.45 3.33
CA CYS A 151 -2.53 2.55 3.79
C CYS A 151 -2.60 2.81 5.30
N TRP A 152 -1.79 2.07 6.09
CA TRP A 152 -1.67 2.32 7.53
C TRP A 152 -1.26 3.76 7.83
N LEU A 153 -0.25 4.27 7.11
CA LEU A 153 0.28 5.59 7.35
C LEU A 153 -0.73 6.70 7.03
N HIS A 154 -1.55 6.54 5.98
CA HIS A 154 -2.68 7.44 5.75
C HIS A 154 -3.63 7.47 6.95
N LYS A 155 -3.99 6.30 7.49
CA LYS A 155 -4.87 6.21 8.67
C LYS A 155 -4.25 6.83 9.92
N TYR A 156 -2.97 6.54 10.16
CA TYR A 156 -2.20 7.15 11.23
C TYR A 156 -2.20 8.69 11.11
N ILE A 157 -1.88 9.22 9.92
CA ILE A 157 -1.89 10.67 9.68
C ILE A 157 -3.29 11.26 9.91
N GLN A 158 -4.36 10.63 9.41
CA GLN A 158 -5.73 11.10 9.64
C GLN A 158 -6.03 11.24 11.13
N LEU A 159 -5.79 10.18 11.91
CA LEU A 159 -6.07 10.15 13.35
C LEU A 159 -5.19 11.13 14.12
N GLU A 160 -3.92 11.26 13.79
CA GLU A 160 -3.01 12.20 14.47
C GLU A 160 -3.30 13.65 14.11
N VAL A 161 -3.68 13.93 12.86
CA VAL A 161 -4.11 15.28 12.47
C VAL A 161 -5.40 15.65 13.21
N GLU A 162 -6.35 14.71 13.32
CA GLU A 162 -7.58 14.90 14.10
C GLU A 162 -7.28 15.12 15.59
N ARG A 163 -6.37 14.34 16.17
CA ARG A 163 -5.96 14.46 17.58
C ARG A 163 -5.24 15.78 17.89
N ILE A 164 -4.31 16.20 17.03
CA ILE A 164 -3.46 17.37 17.28
C ILE A 164 -4.19 18.68 16.93
N TRP A 165 -5.01 18.67 15.88
CA TRP A 165 -5.59 19.88 15.30
C TRP A 165 -7.11 19.98 15.39
N GLY A 166 -7.80 18.91 15.78
CA GLY A 166 -9.26 18.83 15.68
C GLY A 166 -9.76 18.83 14.23
N ASN A 167 -8.87 18.57 13.26
CA ASN A 167 -9.20 18.55 11.83
C ASN A 167 -9.07 17.12 11.29
N ARG A 168 -10.09 16.64 10.57
CA ARG A 168 -10.05 15.32 9.95
C ARG A 168 -9.80 15.43 8.46
N ILE A 169 -8.74 14.79 7.98
CA ILE A 169 -8.49 14.64 6.54
C ILE A 169 -9.39 13.50 6.05
N VAL A 170 -10.48 13.83 5.34
CA VAL A 170 -11.33 12.84 4.68
C VAL A 170 -10.58 12.23 3.51
N PHE A 171 -10.50 10.92 3.37
CA PHE A 171 -9.81 10.32 2.22
C PHE A 171 -10.63 10.45 0.93
N SER A 172 -10.06 11.13 -0.06
CA SER A 172 -10.68 11.37 -1.36
C SER A 172 -9.63 11.74 -2.42
N PRO A 173 -9.95 11.69 -3.73
CA PRO A 173 -9.08 12.20 -4.79
C PRO A 173 -8.72 13.68 -4.68
N GLU A 174 -9.39 14.45 -3.81
CA GLU A 174 -9.14 15.87 -3.56
C GLU A 174 -8.14 16.13 -2.43
N THR A 175 -7.95 15.15 -1.54
CA THR A 175 -7.17 15.29 -0.29
C THR A 175 -6.03 14.28 -0.17
N VAL A 176 -6.06 13.21 -0.96
CA VAL A 176 -4.97 12.24 -1.10
C VAL A 176 -4.46 12.37 -2.53
N LEU A 177 -3.29 12.99 -2.68
CA LEU A 177 -2.80 13.50 -3.96
C LEU A 177 -1.42 12.94 -4.32
N GLY A 178 -1.06 12.98 -5.59
CA GLY A 178 0.31 12.81 -6.06
C GLY A 178 1.01 14.15 -6.26
N HIS A 179 2.34 14.16 -6.27
CA HIS A 179 3.10 15.40 -6.52
C HIS A 179 2.74 16.04 -7.87
N PHE A 180 2.41 15.22 -8.89
CA PHE A 180 1.94 15.69 -10.19
C PHE A 180 0.64 16.52 -10.15
N GLN A 181 -0.17 16.36 -9.09
CA GLN A 181 -1.37 17.16 -8.90
C GLN A 181 -1.07 18.51 -8.25
N ILE A 182 0.03 18.60 -7.49
CA ILE A 182 0.51 19.81 -6.84
C ILE A 182 1.33 20.66 -7.83
N ASP A 183 2.30 20.03 -8.52
CA ASP A 183 3.17 20.67 -9.49
C ASP A 183 3.23 19.87 -10.81
N PRO A 184 2.22 20.04 -11.68
CA PRO A 184 2.13 19.26 -12.91
C PRO A 184 3.22 19.60 -13.94
N ILE A 185 3.97 20.69 -13.77
CA ILE A 185 4.96 21.14 -14.75
C ILE A 185 6.34 20.56 -14.41
N ARG A 186 6.77 20.70 -13.15
CA ARG A 186 8.10 20.24 -12.72
C ARG A 186 8.10 18.80 -12.22
N LYS A 187 6.94 18.29 -11.80
CA LYS A 187 6.77 16.94 -11.24
C LYS A 187 5.65 16.16 -11.95
N PRO A 188 5.59 16.15 -13.29
CA PRO A 188 4.45 15.65 -14.06
C PRO A 188 4.13 14.17 -13.84
N PHE A 189 5.11 13.38 -13.39
CA PHE A 189 5.00 11.93 -13.26
C PHE A 189 5.08 11.41 -11.84
N CYS A 190 5.40 12.21 -10.83
CA CYS A 190 5.56 11.71 -9.45
C CYS A 190 4.18 11.53 -8.78
N PRO A 191 3.85 10.36 -8.19
CA PRO A 191 4.72 9.26 -7.74
C PRO A 191 4.97 8.11 -8.75
N GLY A 192 4.51 8.22 -9.98
CA GLY A 192 4.81 7.30 -11.08
C GLY A 192 3.53 6.84 -11.79
N PRO A 193 3.58 6.52 -13.09
CA PRO A 193 2.41 6.03 -13.83
C PRO A 193 1.88 4.69 -13.31
N ALA A 194 2.70 3.86 -12.67
CA ALA A 194 2.31 2.57 -12.10
C ALA A 194 1.82 2.65 -10.64
N PHE A 195 1.75 3.86 -10.05
CA PHE A 195 1.27 4.02 -8.67
C PHE A 195 -0.19 3.58 -8.55
N PRO A 196 -0.55 2.74 -7.55
CA PRO A 196 -1.82 2.00 -7.56
C PRO A 196 -2.99 2.83 -7.00
N TRP A 197 -3.29 3.99 -7.62
CA TRP A 197 -4.32 4.94 -7.16
C TRP A 197 -5.69 4.31 -6.91
N GLY A 198 -6.21 3.52 -7.87
CA GLY A 198 -7.52 2.88 -7.73
C GLY A 198 -7.59 1.93 -6.52
N ARG A 199 -6.53 1.14 -6.32
CA ARG A 199 -6.40 0.23 -5.17
C ARG A 199 -6.28 1.01 -3.85
N LEU A 200 -5.47 2.07 -3.83
CA LEU A 200 -5.31 2.93 -2.67
C LEU A 200 -6.64 3.55 -2.26
N TYR A 201 -7.36 4.22 -3.17
CA TYR A 201 -8.64 4.85 -2.85
C TYR A 201 -9.69 3.84 -2.39
N ALA A 202 -9.74 2.65 -2.98
CA ALA A 202 -10.65 1.60 -2.55
C ALA A 202 -10.37 1.15 -1.11
N GLU A 203 -9.11 0.95 -0.74
CA GLU A 203 -8.72 0.58 0.62
C GLU A 203 -8.91 1.74 1.60
N LEU A 204 -8.59 2.98 1.22
CA LEU A 204 -8.81 4.15 2.07
C LEU A 204 -10.30 4.40 2.35
N ALA A 205 -11.20 4.10 1.41
CA ALA A 205 -12.64 4.15 1.65
C ALA A 205 -13.10 3.16 2.75
N ILE A 206 -12.36 2.05 2.93
CA ILE A 206 -12.57 1.11 4.03
C ILE A 206 -11.93 1.66 5.31
N ALA A 207 -10.68 2.13 5.24
CA ALA A 207 -9.94 2.70 6.36
C ALA A 207 -10.67 3.90 7.00
N GLU A 208 -11.36 4.72 6.21
CA GLU A 208 -12.17 5.86 6.66
C GLU A 208 -13.25 5.43 7.67
N ARG A 209 -13.79 4.22 7.52
CA ARG A 209 -14.88 3.68 8.36
C ARG A 209 -14.37 2.94 9.60
N ILE A 210 -13.07 2.67 9.68
CA ILE A 210 -12.46 1.95 10.80
C ILE A 210 -12.07 2.98 11.88
N PRO A 211 -12.56 2.86 13.13
CA PRO A 211 -12.48 3.95 14.10
C PRO A 211 -11.12 4.11 14.77
N SER A 212 -10.28 3.07 14.79
CA SER A 212 -8.98 3.09 15.45
C SER A 212 -7.88 2.50 14.59
N LEU A 213 -6.64 2.86 14.91
CA LEU A 213 -5.46 2.30 14.23
C LEU A 213 -5.29 0.82 14.56
N GLU A 214 -5.58 0.40 15.79
CA GLU A 214 -5.52 -1.00 16.24
C GLU A 214 -6.41 -1.92 15.39
N LEU A 215 -7.68 -1.57 15.19
CA LEU A 215 -8.59 -2.34 14.33
C LEU A 215 -8.13 -2.34 12.87
N TYR A 216 -7.46 -1.26 12.45
CA TYR A 216 -6.92 -1.18 11.10
C TYR A 216 -5.66 -2.05 10.94
N GLU A 217 -4.83 -2.15 11.97
CA GLU A 217 -3.69 -3.05 12.03
C GLU A 217 -4.13 -4.52 11.98
N GLU A 218 -5.22 -4.88 12.66
CA GLU A 218 -5.82 -6.22 12.55
C GLU A 218 -6.25 -6.54 11.12
N ARG A 219 -6.88 -5.58 10.43
CA ARG A 219 -7.24 -5.73 9.02
C ARG A 219 -6.00 -5.92 8.16
N ILE A 220 -4.96 -5.10 8.34
CA ILE A 220 -3.72 -5.20 7.58
C ILE A 220 -3.04 -6.55 7.84
N ALA A 221 -2.98 -6.99 9.09
CA ALA A 221 -2.43 -8.29 9.48
C ALA A 221 -3.20 -9.43 8.80
N TYR A 222 -4.54 -9.35 8.75
CA TYR A 222 -5.35 -10.30 7.99
C TYR A 222 -5.01 -10.27 6.50
N GLN A 223 -4.93 -9.08 5.88
CA GLN A 223 -4.65 -8.94 4.45
C GLN A 223 -3.28 -9.50 4.06
N LEU A 224 -2.28 -9.35 4.93
CA LEU A 224 -0.94 -9.92 4.77
C LEU A 224 -0.84 -11.39 5.20
N SER A 225 -1.89 -11.94 5.82
CA SER A 225 -1.88 -13.31 6.33
C SER A 225 -1.97 -14.35 5.22
N GLN A 226 -1.47 -15.54 5.53
CA GLN A 226 -1.68 -16.72 4.70
C GLN A 226 -3.18 -17.02 4.54
N ALA A 227 -4.00 -16.81 5.57
CA ALA A 227 -5.44 -17.07 5.51
C ALA A 227 -6.14 -16.21 4.43
N SER A 228 -5.82 -14.92 4.33
CA SER A 228 -6.39 -14.03 3.28
C SER A 228 -5.99 -14.47 1.88
N ARG A 229 -4.71 -14.84 1.69
CA ARG A 229 -4.21 -15.36 0.40
C ARG A 229 -4.97 -16.62 -0.04
N TYR A 230 -5.24 -17.52 0.90
CA TYR A 230 -6.00 -18.73 0.62
C TYR A 230 -7.48 -18.42 0.34
N ALA A 231 -8.09 -17.52 1.10
CA ALA A 231 -9.46 -17.08 0.86
C ALA A 231 -9.64 -16.47 -0.54
N ALA A 232 -8.72 -15.60 -0.97
CA ALA A 232 -8.73 -15.01 -2.31
C ALA A 232 -8.52 -16.08 -3.40
N ALA A 233 -7.56 -16.99 -3.22
CA ALA A 233 -7.33 -18.09 -4.15
C ALA A 233 -8.57 -19.01 -4.29
N PHE A 234 -9.27 -19.30 -3.19
CA PHE A 234 -10.50 -20.09 -3.21
C PHE A 234 -11.67 -19.33 -3.81
N ALA A 235 -11.78 -18.01 -3.62
CA ALA A 235 -12.78 -17.18 -4.29
C ALA A 235 -12.58 -17.21 -5.83
N ILE A 236 -11.33 -17.14 -6.29
CA ILE A 236 -10.97 -17.27 -7.72
C ILE A 236 -11.42 -18.63 -8.26
N ALA A 237 -11.02 -19.72 -7.59
CA ALA A 237 -11.38 -21.07 -8.02
C ALA A 237 -12.90 -21.30 -7.99
N GLY A 238 -13.59 -20.81 -6.97
CA GLY A 238 -15.05 -20.87 -6.86
C GLY A 238 -15.74 -20.11 -7.98
N ARG A 239 -15.28 -18.89 -8.28
CA ARG A 239 -15.85 -18.09 -9.35
C ARG A 239 -15.67 -18.73 -10.72
N VAL A 240 -14.51 -19.34 -10.96
CA VAL A 240 -14.25 -20.08 -12.20
C VAL A 240 -15.09 -21.34 -12.29
N ARG A 241 -15.37 -22.03 -11.17
CA ARG A 241 -16.32 -23.15 -11.13
C ARG A 241 -17.71 -22.71 -11.61
N ASP A 242 -18.22 -21.60 -11.08
CA ASP A 242 -19.53 -21.07 -11.48
C ASP A 242 -19.61 -20.77 -12.98
N LEU A 243 -18.52 -20.26 -13.57
CA LEU A 243 -18.45 -19.99 -15.02
C LEU A 243 -18.38 -21.30 -15.80
N ALA A 244 -17.57 -22.27 -15.35
CA ALA A 244 -17.41 -23.56 -16.00
C ALA A 244 -18.74 -24.33 -16.09
N GLU A 245 -19.53 -24.34 -15.00
CA GLU A 245 -20.85 -24.97 -14.93
C GLU A 245 -21.86 -24.35 -15.91
N ARG A 246 -21.63 -23.10 -16.35
CA ARG A 246 -22.50 -22.37 -17.28
C ARG A 246 -22.09 -22.50 -18.74
N LEU A 247 -20.94 -23.13 -19.06
CA LEU A 247 -20.43 -23.19 -20.45
C LEU A 247 -21.41 -23.83 -21.44
N SER A 248 -22.19 -24.82 -21.01
CA SER A 248 -23.21 -25.48 -21.82
C SER A 248 -24.60 -24.83 -21.73
N ASP A 249 -24.75 -23.77 -20.94
CA ASP A 249 -26.02 -23.07 -20.76
C ASP A 249 -26.37 -22.27 -22.02
N LYS A 250 -27.61 -22.41 -22.52
CA LYS A 250 -28.05 -21.76 -23.76
C LYS A 250 -28.17 -20.23 -23.65
N THR A 251 -28.36 -19.71 -22.43
CA THR A 251 -28.55 -18.29 -22.14
C THR A 251 -27.23 -17.65 -21.69
N TRP A 252 -26.49 -18.35 -20.83
CA TRP A 252 -25.31 -17.81 -20.15
C TRP A 252 -23.98 -18.35 -20.66
N GLY A 253 -23.98 -19.36 -21.53
CA GLY A 253 -22.77 -20.04 -22.02
C GLY A 253 -21.79 -19.11 -22.72
N SER A 254 -22.26 -18.30 -23.68
CA SER A 254 -21.39 -17.34 -24.38
C SER A 254 -20.80 -16.28 -23.45
N ALA A 255 -21.56 -15.84 -22.43
CA ALA A 255 -21.06 -14.89 -21.44
C ALA A 255 -20.02 -15.54 -20.50
N ALA A 256 -20.23 -16.80 -20.12
CA ALA A 256 -19.28 -17.56 -19.31
C ALA A 256 -17.97 -17.83 -20.08
N GLU A 257 -18.08 -18.22 -21.35
CA GLU A 257 -16.96 -18.43 -22.26
C GLU A 257 -16.12 -17.15 -22.41
N ALA A 258 -16.76 -16.01 -22.70
CA ALA A 258 -16.07 -14.73 -22.82
C ALA A 258 -15.31 -14.35 -21.54
N LYS A 259 -15.94 -14.52 -20.36
CA LYS A 259 -15.31 -14.21 -19.06
C LYS A 259 -14.13 -15.11 -18.75
N LEU A 260 -14.17 -16.38 -19.14
CA LEU A 260 -13.04 -17.29 -18.98
C LEU A 260 -11.90 -16.91 -19.94
N LEU A 261 -12.21 -16.53 -21.18
CA LEU A 261 -11.21 -16.09 -22.16
C LEU A 261 -10.48 -14.79 -21.77
N TYR A 262 -11.08 -13.95 -20.91
CA TYR A 262 -10.35 -12.82 -20.31
C TYR A 262 -9.09 -13.25 -19.54
N LEU A 263 -9.05 -14.48 -19.04
CA LEU A 263 -7.92 -15.01 -18.27
C LEU A 263 -6.80 -15.59 -19.14
N ALA A 264 -7.01 -15.68 -20.47
CA ALA A 264 -6.05 -16.23 -21.41
C ALA A 264 -4.61 -15.68 -21.28
N PRO A 265 -4.40 -14.36 -21.05
CA PRO A 265 -3.05 -13.81 -20.91
C PRO A 265 -2.23 -14.38 -19.75
N VAL A 266 -2.89 -14.86 -18.69
CA VAL A 266 -2.24 -15.38 -17.46
C VAL A 266 -1.89 -16.88 -17.58
N MET A 267 -2.43 -17.57 -18.59
CA MET A 267 -2.29 -19.01 -18.74
C MET A 267 -0.83 -19.51 -18.79
N PRO A 268 0.11 -18.86 -19.49
CA PRO A 268 1.52 -19.27 -19.47
C PRO A 268 2.13 -19.26 -18.06
N GLU A 269 1.78 -18.26 -17.25
CA GLU A 269 2.34 -18.03 -15.90
C GLU A 269 1.84 -19.06 -14.88
N ILE A 270 0.66 -19.63 -15.13
CA ILE A 270 0.10 -20.69 -14.29
C ILE A 270 0.38 -22.09 -14.83
N ALA A 271 1.30 -22.24 -15.78
CA ALA A 271 1.70 -23.51 -16.40
C ALA A 271 0.51 -24.27 -17.00
N TYR A 272 -0.25 -23.59 -17.87
CA TYR A 272 -1.38 -24.15 -18.61
C TYR A 272 -0.98 -25.21 -19.65
N GLY A 273 0.29 -25.24 -20.07
CA GLY A 273 0.81 -26.12 -21.13
C GLY A 273 0.76 -25.47 -22.52
N ASP A 274 1.29 -26.17 -23.53
CA ASP A 274 1.49 -25.64 -24.90
C ASP A 274 0.28 -25.82 -25.84
N GLY A 275 -0.82 -26.36 -25.32
CA GLY A 275 -2.06 -26.58 -26.09
C GLY A 275 -2.84 -25.29 -26.35
N PRO A 276 -3.87 -25.33 -27.22
CA PRO A 276 -4.72 -24.17 -27.48
C PRO A 276 -5.43 -23.70 -26.19
N VAL A 277 -5.40 -22.39 -25.96
CA VAL A 277 -6.12 -21.76 -24.84
C VAL A 277 -7.61 -21.70 -25.17
N THR A 278 -8.41 -22.48 -24.44
CA THR A 278 -9.88 -22.55 -24.60
C THR A 278 -10.55 -22.24 -23.27
N ALA A 279 -11.79 -21.76 -23.27
CA ALA A 279 -12.50 -21.47 -22.03
C ALA A 279 -12.61 -22.70 -21.09
N ALA A 280 -12.92 -23.88 -21.67
CA ALA A 280 -12.98 -25.13 -20.91
C ALA A 280 -11.61 -25.53 -20.34
N GLY A 281 -10.55 -25.38 -21.13
CA GLY A 281 -9.20 -25.64 -20.64
C GLY A 281 -8.79 -24.68 -19.53
N ILE A 282 -9.08 -23.37 -19.67
CA ILE A 282 -8.80 -22.33 -18.65
C ILE A 282 -9.47 -22.74 -17.34
N ALA A 283 -10.77 -23.06 -17.41
CA ALA A 283 -11.53 -23.53 -16.27
C ALA A 283 -10.90 -24.78 -15.64
N SER A 284 -10.57 -25.79 -16.44
CA SER A 284 -9.95 -27.04 -15.98
C SER A 284 -8.66 -26.78 -15.22
N ARG A 285 -7.74 -25.96 -15.77
CA ARG A 285 -6.46 -25.65 -15.14
C ARG A 285 -6.64 -24.94 -13.81
N ILE A 286 -7.49 -23.92 -13.77
CA ILE A 286 -7.73 -23.13 -12.55
C ILE A 286 -8.39 -24.00 -11.48
N LEU A 287 -9.34 -24.87 -11.83
CA LEU A 287 -9.98 -25.78 -10.89
C LEU A 287 -9.00 -26.83 -10.36
N GLN A 288 -8.08 -27.33 -11.18
CA GLN A 288 -6.99 -28.21 -10.73
C GLN A 288 -6.07 -27.52 -9.72
N LEU A 289 -5.73 -26.25 -9.95
CA LEU A 289 -4.98 -25.45 -8.98
C LEU A 289 -5.79 -25.25 -7.69
N GLY A 290 -7.09 -24.99 -7.79
CA GLY A 290 -8.00 -24.90 -6.64
C GLY A 290 -8.02 -26.18 -5.81
N GLN A 291 -8.07 -27.35 -6.44
CA GLN A 291 -7.98 -28.64 -5.75
C GLN A 291 -6.62 -28.83 -5.07
N THR A 292 -5.52 -28.51 -5.75
CA THR A 292 -4.17 -28.57 -5.17
C THR A 292 -4.03 -27.64 -3.96
N ALA A 293 -4.62 -26.45 -4.01
CA ALA A 293 -4.62 -25.47 -2.92
C ALA A 293 -5.45 -25.94 -1.70
N MET A 294 -6.52 -26.71 -1.91
CA MET A 294 -7.33 -27.30 -0.83
C MET A 294 -6.69 -28.55 -0.20
N GLY A 295 -5.80 -29.24 -0.92
CA GLY A 295 -5.14 -30.45 -0.45
C GLY A 295 -4.06 -30.19 0.61
N ALA A 296 -3.40 -31.25 1.06
CA ALA A 296 -2.21 -31.18 1.90
C ALA A 296 -0.99 -31.61 1.08
N GLY A 297 0.07 -30.80 1.03
CA GLY A 297 1.30 -31.18 0.34
C GLY A 297 2.21 -30.00 -0.04
N SER A 298 3.37 -30.33 -0.60
CA SER A 298 4.42 -29.36 -0.97
C SER A 298 4.03 -28.37 -2.07
N TRP A 299 2.96 -28.65 -2.81
CA TRP A 299 2.50 -27.81 -3.94
C TRP A 299 1.37 -26.85 -3.57
N GLN A 300 0.89 -26.89 -2.32
CA GLN A 300 -0.26 -26.09 -1.88
C GLN A 300 0.00 -24.59 -2.04
N GLU A 301 1.13 -24.11 -1.53
CA GLU A 301 1.49 -22.68 -1.60
C GLU A 301 1.74 -22.21 -3.03
N GLU A 302 2.34 -23.04 -3.87
CA GLU A 302 2.58 -22.73 -5.28
C GLU A 302 1.27 -22.66 -6.07
N ALA A 303 0.29 -23.51 -5.75
CA ALA A 303 -1.04 -23.45 -6.33
C ALA A 303 -1.77 -22.17 -5.92
N VAL A 304 -1.71 -21.79 -4.63
CA VAL A 304 -2.24 -20.50 -4.15
C VAL A 304 -1.55 -19.33 -4.85
N ARG A 305 -0.22 -19.33 -4.96
CA ARG A 305 0.54 -18.28 -5.67
C ARG A 305 0.06 -18.12 -7.12
N LYS A 306 -0.10 -19.23 -7.85
CA LYS A 306 -0.60 -19.22 -9.24
C LYS A 306 -2.03 -18.73 -9.35
N LEU A 307 -2.91 -19.12 -8.42
CA LEU A 307 -4.29 -18.61 -8.41
C LEU A 307 -4.32 -17.09 -8.22
N LEU A 308 -3.49 -16.54 -7.34
CA LEU A 308 -3.44 -15.09 -7.09
C LEU A 308 -2.97 -14.26 -8.30
N LEU A 309 -2.28 -14.85 -9.29
CA LEU A 309 -1.94 -14.16 -10.54
C LEU A 309 -3.18 -13.79 -11.37
N LEU A 310 -4.30 -14.48 -11.16
CA LEU A 310 -5.56 -14.22 -11.86
C LEU A 310 -6.33 -13.05 -11.25
N GLU A 311 -6.06 -12.70 -9.99
CA GLU A 311 -6.84 -11.73 -9.23
C GLU A 311 -6.89 -10.34 -9.88
N PRO A 312 -5.76 -9.76 -10.36
CA PRO A 312 -5.78 -8.42 -10.96
C PRO A 312 -6.66 -8.34 -12.21
N ILE A 313 -6.54 -9.33 -13.12
CA ILE A 313 -7.32 -9.34 -14.36
C ILE A 313 -8.80 -9.65 -14.09
N MET A 314 -9.10 -10.50 -13.10
CA MET A 314 -10.47 -10.79 -12.71
C MET A 314 -11.15 -9.57 -12.09
N LYS A 315 -10.45 -8.78 -11.26
CA LYS A 315 -10.97 -7.53 -10.70
C LYS A 315 -11.17 -6.47 -11.78
N ASP A 316 -10.18 -6.26 -12.66
CA ASP A 316 -10.27 -5.29 -13.78
C ASP A 316 -11.46 -5.57 -14.70
N LYS A 317 -11.72 -6.85 -14.98
CA LYS A 317 -12.80 -7.29 -15.88
C LYS A 317 -14.15 -7.51 -15.19
N GLY A 318 -14.26 -7.23 -13.88
CA GLY A 318 -15.49 -7.46 -13.11
C GLY A 318 -15.94 -8.93 -13.09
N VAL A 319 -14.98 -9.85 -13.05
CA VAL A 319 -15.20 -11.30 -12.97
C VAL A 319 -15.30 -11.76 -11.52
N LEU A 320 -14.45 -11.23 -10.63
CA LEU A 320 -14.52 -11.33 -9.16
C LEU A 320 -15.37 -10.19 -8.61
#